data_AF-A0A960QEP6-F1
#
_entry.id   AF-A0A960QEP6-F1
#
_cell.length_a   1.000
_cell.length_b   1.000
_cell.length_c   1.000
_cell.angle_alpha   90.00
_cell.angle_beta   90.00
_cell.angle_gamma   90.00
#
_symmetry.space_group_name_H-M   'P 1'
#
loop_
_entity.id
_entity.type
_entity.pdbx_description
1 polymer ?
#
loop_
_entity_poly.entity_id
_entity_poly.type
_entity_poly.pdbx_seq_one_letter_code
_entity_poly.pdbx_strand_id
1 'polypeptide(L)' 'MDFRTFSKILKLWGFEAVRQKGSHVIFEHKDGRSIAVPNHPGEDLNRPLMRSMLRQIKMSIEDYLDALGKV' A
#
# COMPACT_ATOMS: atom_id res chain seq x y z
N MET A 1 3.28 10.87 0.29
CA MET A 1 3.64 9.62 1.00
C MET A 1 4.41 8.75 0.04
N ASP A 2 5.61 8.32 0.42
CA ASP A 2 6.45 7.50 -0.45
C ASP A 2 6.05 6.02 -0.45
N PHE A 3 6.60 5.26 -1.39
CA PHE A 3 6.41 3.81 -1.48
C PHE A 3 6.79 3.08 -0.18
N ARG A 4 7.91 3.47 0.45
CA ARG A 4 8.43 2.77 1.63
C ARG A 4 7.46 2.85 2.81
N THR A 5 6.90 4.03 3.04
CA THR A 5 5.92 4.25 4.11
C THR A 5 4.66 3.43 3.84
N PHE A 6 4.12 3.49 2.62
CA PHE A 6 2.92 2.71 2.27
C PHE A 6 3.16 1.19 2.33
N SER A 7 4.35 0.72 1.93
CA SER A 7 4.73 -0.68 2.04
C SER A 7 4.75 -1.18 3.49
N LYS A 8 5.23 -0.34 4.43
CA LYS A 8 5.18 -0.69 5.87
C LYS A 8 3.74 -0.78 6.38
N ILE A 9 2.88 0.17 6.00
CA ILE A 9 1.44 0.14 6.32
C ILE A 9 0.82 -1.17 5.83
N LEU A 10 1.06 -1.54 4.56
CA LEU A 10 0.54 -2.78 3.98
C LEU A 10 1.00 -4.01 4.76
N LYS A 11 2.28 -4.09 5.13
CA LYS A 11 2.83 -5.19 5.93
C LYS A 11 2.21 -5.28 7.33
N LEU A 12 2.02 -4.14 8.01
CA LEU A 12 1.31 -4.08 9.29
C LEU A 12 -0.14 -4.57 9.16
N TRP A 13 -0.76 -4.34 8.00
CA TRP A 13 -2.11 -4.77 7.67
C TRP A 13 -2.21 -6.19 7.07
N GLY A 14 -1.14 -6.99 7.17
CA GLY A 14 -1.13 -8.39 6.78
C GLY A 14 -0.95 -8.65 5.27
N PHE A 15 -0.59 -7.63 4.49
CA PHE A 15 -0.21 -7.80 3.09
C PHE A 15 1.27 -8.18 2.98
N GLU A 16 1.57 -9.06 2.04
CA GLU A 16 2.94 -9.49 1.71
C GLU A 16 3.27 -9.11 0.28
N ALA A 17 4.51 -8.66 0.03
CA ALA A 17 4.98 -8.40 -1.32
C ALA A 17 5.29 -9.74 -2.00
N VAL A 18 4.51 -10.10 -3.03
CA VAL A 18 4.61 -11.41 -3.68
C VAL A 18 5.37 -11.36 -4.99
N ARG A 19 5.39 -10.21 -5.68
CA ARG A 19 6.01 -10.07 -6.99
C ARG A 19 6.37 -8.61 -7.28
N GLN A 20 7.43 -8.41 -8.07
CA GLN A 20 7.75 -7.12 -8.67
C GLN A 20 7.85 -7.26 -10.20
N LYS A 21 7.27 -6.30 -10.93
CA LYS A 21 7.45 -6.16 -12.38
C LYS A 21 7.82 -4.71 -12.68
N GLY A 22 9.08 -4.50 -13.06
CA GLY A 22 9.63 -3.15 -13.23
C GLY A 22 9.50 -2.35 -11.94
N SER A 23 8.94 -1.15 -12.04
CA SER A 23 8.72 -0.27 -10.89
C SER A 23 7.48 -0.60 -10.06
N HIS A 24 6.69 -1.62 -10.40
CA HIS A 24 5.47 -1.93 -9.65
C HIS A 24 5.66 -3.18 -8.78
N VAL A 25 5.29 -3.07 -7.50
CA VAL A 25 5.31 -4.16 -6.52
C VAL A 25 3.88 -4.60 -6.25
N ILE A 26 3.61 -5.89 -6.38
CA ILE A 26 2.32 -6.51 -6.10
C ILE A 26 2.33 -7.01 -4.66
N PHE A 27 1.32 -6.59 -3.91
CA PHE A 27 1.06 -7.04 -2.55
C PHE A 27 -0.22 -7.88 -2.51
N GLU A 28 -0.21 -8.97 -1.75
CA GLU A 28 -1.35 -9.84 -1.54
C GLU A 28 -1.61 -10.06 -0.06
N HIS A 29 -2.88 -10.14 0.31
CA HIS A 29 -3.33 -10.53 1.64
C HIS A 29 -3.94 -11.93 1.58
N LYS A 30 -3.85 -12.69 2.68
CA LYS A 30 -4.34 -14.08 2.76
C LYS A 30 -5.84 -14.26 2.50
N ASP A 31 -6.61 -13.18 2.55
CA ASP A 31 -8.05 -13.15 2.22
C ASP A 31 -8.34 -12.94 0.72
N GLY A 32 -7.30 -12.88 -0.13
CA GLY A 32 -7.42 -12.74 -1.57
C GLY A 32 -7.40 -11.29 -2.08
N ARG A 33 -7.29 -10.27 -1.21
CA ARG A 33 -7.06 -8.89 -1.67
C ARG A 33 -5.67 -8.76 -2.29
N SER A 34 -5.57 -8.07 -3.42
CA SER A 34 -4.31 -7.79 -4.11
C SER A 34 -4.26 -6.35 -4.59
N ILE A 35 -3.07 -5.76 -4.60
CA ILE A 35 -2.82 -4.39 -5.03
C ILE A 35 -1.44 -4.24 -5.66
N ALA A 36 -1.35 -3.47 -6.74
CA ALA A 36 -0.08 -3.06 -7.33
C ALA A 36 0.27 -1.64 -6.86
N VAL A 37 1.45 -1.48 -6.28
CA VAL A 37 1.95 -0.20 -5.76
C VAL A 37 3.15 0.24 -6.60
N PRO A 38 3.15 1.45 -7.19
CA PRO A 38 4.32 1.97 -7.87
C PRO A 38 5.42 2.31 -6.85
N ASN A 39 6.63 1.87 -7.15
CA ASN A 39 7.86 2.09 -6.43
C ASN A 39 8.78 2.94 -7.31
N HIS A 40 8.51 4.25 -7.33
CA HIS A 40 9.32 5.24 -8.03
C HIS A 40 10.23 5.93 -7.01
N PRO A 41 11.55 5.70 -7.05
CA PRO A 41 12.47 6.37 -6.14
C PRO A 41 12.38 7.89 -6.26
N GLY A 42 12.15 8.58 -5.14
CA GLY A 42 12.06 10.04 -5.10
C GLY A 42 10.69 10.62 -5.45
N GLU A 43 9.69 9.79 -5.77
CA GLU A 43 8.32 10.24 -6.03
C GLU A 43 7.35 9.79 -4.94
N ASP A 44 6.45 10.69 -4.60
CA ASP A 44 5.35 10.42 -3.68
C ASP A 44 4.16 9.79 -4.42
N LEU A 45 3.48 8.87 -3.74
CA LEU A 45 2.18 8.38 -4.14
C LEU A 45 1.19 9.54 -4.05
N ASN A 46 0.65 9.95 -5.20
CA ASN A 46 -0.28 11.07 -5.24
C ASN A 46 -1.62 10.73 -4.53
N ARG A 47 -2.32 11.76 -4.06
CA ARG A 47 -3.55 11.61 -3.27
C ARG A 47 -4.64 10.82 -4.01
N PRO A 48 -4.93 11.03 -5.31
CA PRO A 48 -5.89 10.22 -6.04
C PRO A 48 -5.55 8.72 -6.04
N LEU A 49 -4.29 8.38 -6.33
CA LEU A 49 -3.79 7.00 -6.34
C LEU A 49 -3.90 6.36 -4.96
N MET A 50 -3.47 7.07 -3.91
CA MET A 50 -3.63 6.57 -2.54
C MET A 50 -5.09 6.26 -2.21
N ARG A 51 -6.02 7.15 -2.55
CA ARG A 51 -7.46 6.91 -2.30
C ARG A 51 -8.00 5.71 -3.07
N SER A 52 -7.58 5.51 -4.33
CA SER A 52 -7.99 4.33 -5.08
C SER A 52 -7.42 3.05 -4.48
N MET A 53 -6.16 3.10 -4.03
CA MET A 53 -5.48 1.98 -3.40
C MET A 53 -6.14 1.58 -2.07
N LEU A 54 -6.40 2.53 -1.17
CA LEU A 54 -7.10 2.28 0.09
C LEU A 54 -8.48 1.65 -0.12
N ARG A 55 -9.23 2.15 -1.12
CA ARG A 55 -10.53 1.59 -1.49
C ARG A 55 -10.40 0.16 -2.03
N GLN A 56 -9.40 -0.12 -2.86
CA GLN A 56 -9.16 -1.46 -3.42
C GLN A 56 -8.87 -2.49 -2.33
N ILE A 57 -8.09 -2.12 -1.31
CA ILE A 57 -7.79 -2.99 -0.18
C ILE A 57 -8.84 -2.92 0.93
N LYS A 58 -9.94 -2.18 0.75
CA LYS A 58 -11.01 -1.99 1.75
C LYS A 58 -10.49 -1.49 3.11
N MET A 59 -9.49 -0.61 3.10
CA MET A 59 -9.00 0.06 4.30
C MET A 59 -9.79 1.35 4.52
N SER A 60 -10.37 1.53 5.70
CA SER A 60 -11.04 2.78 6.07
C SER A 60 -10.03 3.90 6.29
N ILE A 61 -10.50 5.15 6.38
CA ILE A 61 -9.60 6.27 6.68
C ILE A 61 -9.09 6.16 8.12
N GLU A 62 -9.94 5.70 9.03
CA GLU A 62 -9.64 5.47 10.44
C GLU A 62 -8.52 4.44 10.59
N ASP A 63 -8.65 3.30 9.91
CA ASP A 63 -7.63 2.25 9.90
C ASP A 63 -6.31 2.73 9.30
N TYR A 64 -6.39 3.53 8.23
CA TYR A 64 -5.21 4.11 7.60
C TYR A 64 -4.47 5.06 8.55
N LEU A 65 -5.19 5.91 9.28
CA LEU A 65 -4.59 6.83 10.25
C LEU A 65 -3.98 6.09 11.45
N ASP A 66 -4.65 5.05 11.94
CA ASP A 66 -4.11 4.17 13.00
C ASP A 66 -2.83 3.46 12.53
N ALA A 67 -2.82 2.90 11.32
CA ALA A 67 -1.64 2.26 10.75
C ALA A 67 -0.49 3.26 10.52
N LEU A 68 -0.81 4.49 10.09
CA LEU A 68 0.19 5.54 9.90
C LEU A 68 0.86 5.95 11.22
N GLY A 69 0.13 5.95 12.34
CA GLY A 69 0.71 6.21 13.67
C GLY A 69 1.65 5.12 14.19
N LYS A 70 1.71 3.96 13.53
CA LYS A 70 2.53 2.79 13.90
C LYS A 70 3.77 2.60 13.01
N VAL A 71 3.99 3.49 12.04
CA VAL A 71 5.06 3.40 11.02
C VAL A 71 6.15 4.44 11.26
#